data_AF-A0A7X6YPW8-F1
#
_entry.id   AF-A0A7X6YPW8-F1
#
_cell.length_a   1.000
_cell.length_b   1.000
_cell.length_c   1.000
_cell.angle_alpha   90.00
_cell.angle_beta   90.00
_cell.angle_gamma   90.00
#
_symmetry.space_group_name_H-M   'P 1'
#
loop_
_entity.id
_entity.type
_entity.pdbx_description
1 polymer ?
#
loop_
_entity_poly.entity_id
_entity_poly.type
_entity_poly.pdbx_seq_one_letter_code
_entity_poly.pdbx_strand_id
1 'polypeptide(L)'
;MPKKADKTPKAADKDKTRLIERGFMPAVILTIIAVVSITLLALTEYTTADARAYQEQFMADTNKRAIFIDADSFPAEELDRAGASLEGGKAVDFSGADSIIKEVYLAEKDGSTIGLLITVKPGGYGGTLNMMLGYDLEGNAVGLTIDASTQTA
;
A
#
# COMPACT_ATOMS: atom_id res chain seq x y z
N MET A 1 63.41 49.58 22.61
CA MET A 1 61.96 49.82 22.36
C MET A 1 61.51 49.03 21.14
N PRO A 2 60.37 48.32 21.20
CA PRO A 2 60.02 47.22 20.32
C PRO A 2 59.26 47.66 19.06
N LYS A 3 59.49 47.01 17.92
CA LYS A 3 58.56 47.02 16.76
C LYS A 3 57.96 45.63 16.64
N LYS A 4 56.75 45.46 17.16
CA LYS A 4 55.99 44.21 17.07
C LYS A 4 55.60 43.96 15.61
N ALA A 5 56.01 42.81 15.09
CA ALA A 5 55.25 42.10 14.08
C ALA A 5 54.03 41.49 14.78
N ASP A 6 52.82 41.80 14.33
CA ASP A 6 51.71 40.88 14.54
C ASP A 6 50.69 41.00 13.40
N LYS A 7 50.18 39.83 13.04
CA LYS A 7 49.60 39.44 11.78
C LYS A 7 48.16 39.92 11.71
N THR A 8 47.79 40.57 10.61
CA THR A 8 46.40 40.62 10.17
C THR A 8 46.17 39.42 9.25
N PRO A 9 45.35 38.43 9.68
CA PRO A 9 44.12 38.22 8.93
C PRO A 9 42.98 37.66 9.78
N LYS A 10 41.77 38.23 9.67
CA LYS A 10 40.48 37.50 9.73
C LYS A 10 39.32 38.50 9.80
N ALA A 11 38.84 38.94 8.64
CA ALA A 11 37.58 39.69 8.53
C ALA A 11 36.50 38.95 7.71
N ALA A 12 36.76 37.72 7.24
CA ALA A 12 35.83 36.96 6.40
C ALA A 12 35.01 35.88 7.14
N ASP A 13 35.26 35.67 8.44
CA ASP A 13 34.72 34.54 9.21
C ASP A 13 33.50 34.92 10.07
N LYS A 14 33.41 36.19 10.50
CA LYS A 14 32.40 36.68 11.46
C LYS A 14 30.98 36.82 10.90
N ASP A 15 30.84 36.99 9.58
CA ASP A 15 29.54 37.24 8.95
C ASP A 15 28.71 35.95 8.83
N LYS A 16 29.38 34.82 8.51
CA LYS A 16 28.75 33.50 8.46
C LYS A 16 28.28 33.04 9.85
N THR A 17 29.05 33.29 10.91
CA THR A 17 28.69 32.87 12.28
C THR A 17 27.43 33.60 12.79
N ARG A 18 27.26 34.88 12.44
CA ARG A 18 26.10 35.68 12.88
C ARG A 18 24.80 35.30 12.19
N LEU A 19 24.87 34.86 10.95
CA LEU A 19 23.69 34.35 10.26
C LEU A 19 23.27 32.99 10.85
N ILE A 20 24.22 32.14 11.26
CA ILE A 20 23.96 30.84 11.91
C ILE A 20 23.26 31.02 13.28
N GLU A 21 23.59 32.07 14.05
CA GLU A 21 23.01 32.34 15.38
C GLU A 21 21.67 33.12 15.34
N ARG A 22 21.36 33.81 14.23
CA ARG A 22 20.02 34.38 14.02
C ARG A 22 19.12 33.26 13.55
N GLY A 23 18.12 32.90 14.36
CA GLY A 23 17.28 31.68 14.25
C GLY A 23 16.64 31.34 12.89
N PHE A 24 16.82 32.17 11.86
CA PHE A 24 16.41 31.91 10.48
C PHE A 24 17.35 30.95 9.72
N MET A 25 18.68 31.06 9.85
CA MET A 25 19.60 30.20 9.11
C MET A 25 19.55 28.71 9.53
N PRO A 26 19.43 28.35 10.83
CA PRO A 26 19.22 26.94 11.20
C PRO A 26 17.87 26.42 10.70
N ALA A 27 16.83 27.25 10.62
CA ALA A 27 15.54 26.87 10.04
C ALA A 27 15.65 26.56 8.53
N VAL A 28 16.43 27.35 7.79
CA VAL A 28 16.70 27.09 6.36
C VAL A 28 17.49 25.78 6.19
N ILE A 29 18.51 25.55 7.02
CA ILE A 29 19.30 24.30 6.97
C ILE A 29 18.41 23.09 7.27
N LEU A 30 17.56 23.16 8.30
CA LEU A 30 16.61 22.10 8.62
C LEU A 30 15.58 21.87 7.51
N THR A 31 15.11 22.94 6.86
CA THR A 31 14.16 22.83 5.72
C THR A 31 14.82 22.12 4.54
N ILE A 32 16.09 22.45 4.24
CA ILE A 32 16.84 21.78 3.17
C ILE A 32 17.01 20.29 3.49
N ILE A 33 17.44 19.96 4.71
CA ILE A 33 17.61 18.55 5.12
C ILE A 33 16.27 17.80 5.11
N ALA A 34 15.17 18.43 5.56
CA ALA A 34 13.83 17.86 5.52
C ALA A 34 13.36 17.61 4.08
N VAL A 35 13.55 18.57 3.17
CA VAL A 35 13.22 18.43 1.75
C VAL A 35 14.01 17.29 1.12
N VAL A 36 15.32 17.21 1.38
CA VAL A 36 16.16 16.11 0.88
C VAL A 36 15.67 14.76 1.43
N SER A 37 15.34 14.69 2.72
CA SER A 37 14.87 13.46 3.35
C SER A 37 13.53 12.99 2.75
N ILE A 38 12.56 13.90 2.60
CA ILE A 38 11.25 13.61 1.99
C ILE A 38 11.43 13.14 0.54
N THR A 39 12.32 13.79 -0.21
CA THR A 39 12.58 13.43 -1.62
C THR A 39 13.17 12.03 -1.75
N LEU A 40 14.10 11.64 -0.87
CA LEU A 40 14.68 10.30 -0.86
C LEU A 40 13.67 9.24 -0.44
N LEU A 41 12.81 9.54 0.55
CA LEU A 41 11.73 8.65 0.96
C LEU A 41 10.73 8.43 -0.20
N ALA A 42 10.32 9.51 -0.87
CA ALA A 42 9.39 9.44 -2.00
C ALA A 42 9.96 8.64 -3.19
N LEU A 43 11.25 8.79 -3.49
CA LEU A 43 11.90 7.99 -4.55
C LEU A 43 11.97 6.50 -4.17
N THR A 44 12.21 6.20 -2.89
CA THR A 44 12.26 4.82 -2.39
C THR A 44 10.88 4.18 -2.43
N GLU A 45 9.84 4.91 -2.03
CA GLU A 45 8.45 4.47 -2.13
C GLU A 45 8.06 4.23 -3.59
N TYR A 46 8.35 5.18 -4.48
CA TYR A 46 8.03 5.05 -5.91
C TYR A 46 8.70 3.84 -6.57
N THR A 47 9.97 3.57 -6.24
CA THR A 47 10.70 2.42 -6.81
C THR A 47 10.31 1.09 -6.17
N THR A 48 9.87 1.07 -4.92
CA THR A 48 9.49 -0.16 -4.20
C THR A 48 8.01 -0.51 -4.35
N ALA A 49 7.15 0.46 -4.68
CA ALA A 49 5.71 0.26 -4.85
C ALA A 49 5.39 -0.79 -5.94
N ASP A 50 6.15 -0.79 -7.03
CA ASP A 50 5.93 -1.70 -8.16
C ASP A 50 6.18 -3.16 -7.76
N ALA A 51 7.24 -3.41 -6.99
CA ALA A 51 7.54 -4.73 -6.44
C ALA A 51 6.44 -5.23 -5.47
N ARG A 52 5.76 -4.33 -4.77
CA ARG A 52 4.64 -4.67 -3.87
C ARG A 52 3.38 -5.00 -4.63
N ALA A 53 3.05 -4.22 -5.66
CA ALA A 53 1.91 -4.51 -6.53
C ALA A 53 2.05 -5.90 -7.19
N TYR A 54 3.25 -6.24 -7.67
CA TYR A 54 3.51 -7.55 -8.27
C TYR A 54 3.38 -8.70 -7.26
N GLN A 55 3.92 -8.54 -6.05
CA GLN A 55 3.80 -9.55 -4.99
C GLN A 55 2.35 -9.72 -4.52
N GLU A 56 1.60 -8.63 -4.35
CA GLU A 56 0.18 -8.68 -3.98
C GLU A 56 -0.64 -9.39 -5.06
N GLN A 57 -0.41 -9.10 -6.34
CA GLN A 57 -1.11 -9.77 -7.45
C GLN A 57 -0.74 -11.25 -7.52
N PHE A 58 0.54 -11.60 -7.41
CA PHE A 58 0.98 -12.99 -7.42
C PHE A 58 0.41 -13.80 -6.24
N MET A 59 0.37 -13.20 -5.05
CA MET A 59 -0.26 -13.81 -3.88
C MET A 59 -1.77 -13.91 -4.05
N ALA A 60 -2.43 -12.90 -4.61
CA ALA A 60 -3.85 -12.94 -4.92
C ALA A 60 -4.16 -14.09 -5.90
N ASP A 61 -3.39 -14.24 -6.99
CA ASP A 61 -3.60 -15.32 -7.95
C ASP A 61 -3.28 -16.71 -7.38
N THR A 62 -2.26 -16.81 -6.53
CA THR A 62 -1.97 -18.04 -5.80
C THR A 62 -3.11 -18.39 -4.84
N ASN A 63 -3.65 -17.41 -4.12
CA ASN A 63 -4.75 -17.59 -3.17
C ASN A 63 -6.05 -17.95 -3.88
N LYS A 64 -6.36 -17.32 -5.03
CA LYS A 64 -7.53 -17.67 -5.86
C LYS A 64 -7.50 -19.15 -6.23
N ARG A 65 -6.35 -19.63 -6.70
CA ARG A 65 -6.15 -21.04 -7.09
C ARG A 65 -6.03 -22.00 -5.89
N ALA A 66 -5.68 -21.51 -4.71
CA ALA A 66 -5.68 -22.31 -3.48
C ALA A 66 -7.10 -22.56 -2.94
N ILE A 67 -8.00 -21.59 -3.13
CA ILE A 67 -9.42 -21.70 -2.71
C ILE A 67 -10.21 -22.52 -3.75
N PHE A 68 -10.06 -22.20 -5.04
CA PHE A 68 -10.69 -22.94 -6.13
C PHE A 68 -9.62 -23.61 -7.00
N ILE A 69 -9.17 -24.81 -6.58
CA ILE A 69 -8.19 -25.63 -7.31
C ILE A 69 -8.68 -26.04 -8.70
N ASP A 70 -10.00 -26.15 -8.85
CA ASP A 70 -10.71 -26.63 -10.03
C ASP A 70 -11.10 -25.51 -11.01
N ALA A 71 -10.86 -24.23 -10.68
CA ALA A 71 -11.20 -23.11 -11.55
C ALA A 71 -10.07 -22.82 -12.56
N ASP A 72 -10.45 -22.61 -13.81
CA ASP A 72 -9.55 -22.24 -14.91
C ASP A 72 -9.38 -20.72 -15.03
N SER A 73 -10.39 -19.98 -14.58
CA SER A 73 -10.61 -18.57 -14.89
C SER A 73 -11.18 -17.83 -13.67
N PHE A 74 -10.73 -16.59 -13.48
CA PHE A 74 -11.18 -15.72 -12.39
C PHE A 74 -11.53 -14.31 -12.90
N PRO A 75 -12.65 -14.12 -13.62
CA PRO A 75 -13.02 -12.81 -14.11
C PRO A 75 -13.43 -11.90 -12.94
N ALA A 76 -12.97 -10.64 -12.99
CA ALA A 76 -13.30 -9.64 -11.99
C ALA A 76 -14.71 -9.08 -12.24
N GLU A 77 -15.48 -8.93 -11.16
CA GLU A 77 -16.80 -8.31 -11.16
C GLU A 77 -16.71 -6.84 -10.76
N GLU A 78 -17.60 -6.02 -11.32
CA GLU A 78 -17.75 -4.62 -10.93
C GLU A 78 -18.31 -4.53 -9.50
N LEU A 79 -17.67 -3.72 -8.64
CA LEU A 79 -18.03 -3.62 -7.23
C LEU A 79 -19.43 -3.03 -7.02
N ASP A 80 -19.88 -2.14 -7.90
CA ASP A 80 -21.22 -1.53 -7.85
C ASP A 80 -22.34 -2.51 -8.19
N ARG A 81 -22.01 -3.65 -8.81
CA ARG A 81 -22.95 -4.68 -9.24
C ARG A 81 -22.47 -6.09 -8.96
N ALA A 82 -21.73 -6.29 -7.87
CA ALA A 82 -21.18 -7.59 -7.54
C ALA A 82 -22.29 -8.64 -7.40
N GLY A 83 -22.08 -9.80 -8.04
CA GLY A 83 -23.04 -10.91 -8.04
C GLY A 83 -24.16 -10.78 -9.06
N ALA A 84 -24.15 -9.76 -9.93
CA ALA A 84 -25.09 -9.64 -11.04
C ALA A 84 -24.90 -10.74 -12.11
N SER A 85 -23.67 -11.22 -12.27
CA SER A 85 -23.35 -12.30 -13.21
C SER A 85 -23.68 -13.70 -12.70
N LEU A 86 -24.08 -13.84 -11.43
CA LEU A 86 -24.52 -15.11 -10.87
C LEU A 86 -25.98 -15.40 -11.25
N GLU A 87 -26.26 -16.62 -11.72
CA GLU A 87 -27.64 -17.04 -12.00
C GLU A 87 -28.50 -17.01 -10.72
N GLY A 88 -29.52 -16.14 -10.71
CA GLY A 88 -30.38 -15.93 -9.54
C GLY A 88 -29.79 -15.03 -8.45
N GLY A 89 -28.58 -14.49 -8.66
CA GLY A 89 -27.95 -13.52 -7.78
C GLY A 89 -28.65 -12.16 -7.79
N LYS A 90 -28.50 -11.43 -6.67
CA LYS A 90 -28.89 -10.02 -6.61
C LYS A 90 -27.63 -9.18 -6.67
N ALA A 91 -27.61 -8.18 -7.54
CA ALA A 91 -26.53 -7.20 -7.57
C ALA A 91 -26.46 -6.47 -6.22
N VAL A 92 -25.28 -6.46 -5.62
CA VAL A 92 -24.99 -5.72 -4.39
C VAL A 92 -23.90 -4.69 -4.69
N ASP A 93 -24.13 -3.47 -4.22
CA ASP A 93 -23.18 -2.37 -4.38
C ASP A 93 -22.21 -2.36 -3.19
N PHE A 94 -20.93 -2.63 -3.48
CA PHE A 94 -19.80 -2.55 -2.56
C PHE A 94 -18.85 -1.39 -2.87
N SER A 95 -19.23 -0.47 -3.76
CA SER A 95 -18.40 0.66 -4.21
C SER A 95 -18.22 1.78 -3.19
N GLY A 96 -18.90 1.69 -2.04
CA GLY A 96 -18.79 2.66 -0.96
C GLY A 96 -17.35 2.87 -0.48
N ALA A 97 -16.94 4.11 -0.22
CA ALA A 97 -15.59 4.45 0.21
C ALA A 97 -15.16 3.74 1.51
N ASP A 98 -16.12 3.49 2.41
CA ASP A 98 -15.92 2.77 3.68
C ASP A 98 -16.03 1.24 3.54
N SER A 99 -16.24 0.74 2.32
CA SER A 99 -16.32 -0.69 2.06
C SER A 99 -14.97 -1.34 2.32
N ILE A 100 -14.99 -2.36 3.18
CA ILE A 100 -13.85 -3.25 3.40
C ILE A 100 -13.66 -4.20 2.22
N ILE A 101 -14.67 -4.38 1.35
CA ILE A 101 -14.58 -5.21 0.15
C ILE A 101 -13.89 -4.39 -0.94
N LYS A 102 -12.79 -4.92 -1.48
CA LYS A 102 -11.98 -4.23 -2.49
C LYS A 102 -12.08 -4.84 -3.86
N GLU A 103 -12.25 -6.16 -3.94
CA GLU A 103 -12.33 -6.86 -5.23
C GLU A 103 -13.27 -8.05 -5.10
N VAL A 104 -14.02 -8.32 -6.17
CA VAL A 104 -14.88 -9.51 -6.29
C VAL A 104 -14.50 -10.20 -7.58
N TYR A 105 -14.33 -11.52 -7.52
CA TYR A 105 -14.00 -12.36 -8.67
C TYR A 105 -14.99 -13.51 -8.74
N LEU A 106 -15.33 -13.95 -9.94
CA LEU A 106 -16.01 -15.24 -10.13
C LEU A 106 -14.96 -16.34 -10.22
N ALA A 107 -15.33 -17.56 -9.84
CA ALA A 107 -14.54 -18.75 -10.16
C ALA A 107 -15.25 -19.48 -11.29
N GLU A 108 -14.58 -19.64 -12.43
CA GLU A 108 -15.12 -20.35 -13.59
C GLU A 108 -14.32 -21.61 -13.88
N LYS A 109 -15.04 -22.69 -14.21
CA LYS A 109 -14.49 -23.95 -14.70
C LYS A 109 -15.16 -24.30 -16.00
N ASP A 110 -14.38 -24.56 -17.06
CA ASP A 110 -14.89 -24.91 -18.38
C ASP A 110 -15.97 -23.91 -18.92
N GLY A 111 -15.89 -22.63 -18.53
CA GLY A 111 -16.86 -21.60 -18.90
C GLY A 111 -18.16 -21.56 -18.09
N SER A 112 -18.26 -22.35 -17.02
CA SER A 112 -19.36 -22.28 -16.04
C SER A 112 -18.86 -21.71 -14.73
N THR A 113 -19.60 -20.77 -14.15
CA THR A 113 -19.32 -20.28 -12.80
C THR A 113 -19.54 -21.41 -11.80
N ILE A 114 -18.55 -21.64 -10.93
CA ILE A 114 -18.59 -22.63 -9.85
C ILE A 114 -18.57 -21.98 -8.47
N GLY A 115 -18.28 -20.68 -8.38
CA GLY A 115 -18.29 -19.95 -7.12
C GLY A 115 -17.89 -18.48 -7.27
N LEU A 116 -17.70 -17.84 -6.11
CA LEU A 116 -17.40 -16.42 -5.96
C LEU A 116 -16.23 -16.26 -4.99
N LEU A 117 -15.28 -15.37 -5.31
CA LEU A 117 -14.23 -14.93 -4.40
C LEU A 117 -14.40 -13.46 -4.08
N ILE A 118 -14.29 -13.13 -2.79
CA ILE A 118 -14.40 -11.78 -2.29
C ILE A 118 -13.11 -11.45 -1.55
N THR A 119 -12.42 -10.41 -2.01
CA THR A 119 -11.23 -9.86 -1.34
C THR A 119 -11.64 -8.70 -0.45
N VAL A 120 -11.33 -8.84 0.84
CA VAL A 120 -11.59 -7.84 1.87
C VAL A 120 -10.29 -7.35 2.47
N LYS A 121 -10.20 -6.03 2.67
CA LYS A 121 -9.06 -5.36 3.28
C LYS A 121 -9.47 -4.60 4.55
N PRO A 122 -9.73 -5.28 5.69
CA PRO A 122 -10.06 -4.59 6.94
C PRO A 122 -8.80 -3.97 7.59
N GLY A 123 -9.00 -2.92 8.39
CA GLY A 123 -7.95 -2.37 9.25
C GLY A 123 -7.67 -3.29 10.44
N GLY A 124 -6.40 -3.58 10.71
CA GLY A 124 -5.94 -4.33 11.87
C GLY A 124 -4.93 -3.56 12.74
N TYR A 125 -4.53 -4.14 13.86
CA TYR A 125 -3.58 -3.52 14.81
C TYR A 125 -2.23 -3.17 14.20
N GLY A 126 -1.73 -3.98 13.27
CA GLY A 126 -0.46 -3.77 12.56
C GLY A 126 -0.60 -3.08 11.19
N GLY A 127 -1.80 -2.63 10.82
CA GLY A 127 -2.11 -2.11 9.48
C GLY A 127 -3.21 -2.90 8.78
N THR A 128 -3.37 -2.68 7.49
CA THR A 128 -4.41 -3.33 6.66
C THR A 128 -4.12 -4.83 6.51
N LEU A 129 -5.14 -5.65 6.71
CA LEU A 129 -5.09 -7.09 6.47
C LEU A 129 -5.60 -7.39 5.07
N ASN A 130 -5.05 -8.39 4.41
CA ASN A 130 -5.59 -8.89 3.15
C ASN A 130 -6.26 -10.23 3.42
N MET A 131 -7.57 -10.32 3.25
CA MET A 131 -8.30 -11.59 3.37
C MET A 131 -9.08 -11.86 2.09
N MET A 132 -9.13 -13.12 1.70
CA MET A 132 -9.88 -13.57 0.52
C MET A 132 -10.76 -14.75 0.92
N LEU A 133 -12.06 -14.61 0.68
CA LEU A 133 -13.10 -15.58 1.01
C LEU A 133 -13.65 -16.18 -0.27
N GLY A 134 -13.77 -17.50 -0.33
CA GLY A 134 -14.45 -18.22 -1.40
C GLY A 134 -15.81 -18.73 -0.95
N TYR A 135 -16.83 -18.52 -1.78
CA TYR A 135 -18.19 -19.03 -1.61
C TYR A 135 -18.58 -19.88 -2.81
N ASP A 136 -19.30 -20.98 -2.57
CA ASP A 136 -19.98 -21.71 -3.65
C ASP A 136 -21.26 -20.98 -4.10
N LEU A 137 -21.93 -21.51 -5.12
CA LEU A 137 -23.19 -20.98 -5.64
C LEU A 137 -24.37 -21.13 -4.67
N GLU A 138 -24.24 -21.99 -3.66
CA GLU A 138 -25.25 -22.20 -2.60
C GLU A 138 -25.05 -21.25 -1.41
N GLY A 139 -23.96 -20.46 -1.41
CA GLY A 139 -23.60 -19.52 -0.37
C GLY A 139 -22.78 -20.11 0.78
N ASN A 140 -22.30 -21.35 0.67
CA ASN A 140 -21.40 -21.94 1.66
C ASN A 140 -19.97 -21.44 1.44
N ALA A 141 -19.27 -21.15 2.53
CA ALA A 141 -17.86 -20.79 2.47
C ALA A 141 -17.00 -22.03 2.17
N VAL A 142 -16.34 -22.04 1.02
CA VAL A 142 -15.48 -23.16 0.57
C VAL A 142 -14.02 -22.97 0.93
N GLY A 143 -13.58 -21.74 1.18
CA GLY A 143 -12.21 -21.46 1.59
C GLY A 143 -12.00 -20.03 2.06
N LEU A 144 -10.95 -19.84 2.86
CA LEU A 144 -10.56 -18.54 3.41
C LEU A 144 -9.03 -18.50 3.47
N THR A 145 -8.46 -17.41 2.95
CA THR A 145 -7.03 -17.10 3.11
C THR A 145 -6.89 -15.74 3.77
N ILE A 146 -5.93 -15.63 4.69
CA ILE A 146 -5.66 -14.41 5.44
C ILE A 146 -4.15 -14.18 5.42
N ASP A 147 -3.72 -13.00 4.96
CA ASP A 147 -2.36 -12.52 5.20
C ASP A 147 -2.32 -11.73 6.52
N ALA A 148 -1.83 -12.40 7.57
CA ALA A 148 -1.70 -11.83 8.92
C ALA A 148 -0.23 -11.60 9.30
N SER A 149 0.67 -11.52 8.33
CA SER A 149 2.13 -11.45 8.53
C SER A 149 2.58 -10.23 9.37
N THR A 150 1.73 -9.19 9.44
CA THR A 150 1.95 -7.95 10.21
C THR A 150 1.16 -7.87 11.51
N GLN A 151 0.39 -8.91 11.86
CA GLN A 151 -0.43 -8.92 13.08
C GLN A 151 0.34 -9.41 14.30
N THR A 152 -0.09 -8.93 15.47
CA THR A 152 0.38 -9.38 16.78
C THR A 152 -0.65 -10.34 17.37
N ALA A 153 -0.16 -11.42 18.01
CA ALA A 153 -0.98 -12.43 18.68
C ALA A 153 -1.46 -11.98 20.07
#